data_AF-A0A1C3ND33-F1
#
_entry.id   AF-A0A1C3ND33-F1
#
_cell.length_a   1.000
_cell.length_b   1.000
_cell.length_c   1.000
_cell.angle_alpha   90.00
_cell.angle_beta   90.00
_cell.angle_gamma   90.00
#
_symmetry.space_group_name_H-M   'P 1'
#
loop_
_entity.id
_entity.type
_entity.pdbx_description
1 polymer ?
#
loop_
_entity_poly.entity_id
_entity_poly.type
_entity_poly.pdbx_seq_one_letter_code
_entity_poly.pdbx_strand_id
1 'polypeptide(L)' 'MLIDCDRCAVRGAGCSGCLVTALLDDRSPGSDLGPAEHRAIEVFARAGFDVEVLPAPRRPADRPRPSRRHRVA' A
#
# COMPACT_ATOMS: atom_id res chain seq x y z
N MET A 1 7.05 0.57 -25.26
CA MET A 1 5.92 -0.38 -25.33
C MET A 1 4.75 0.26 -24.61
N LEU A 2 3.58 0.36 -25.24
CA LEU A 2 2.39 1.01 -24.65
C LEU A 2 1.33 -0.08 -24.41
N ILE A 3 0.80 -0.16 -23.19
CA ILE A 3 -0.32 -1.05 -22.86
C ILE A 3 -1.53 -0.17 -22.54
N ASP A 4 -2.55 -0.22 -23.38
CA ASP A 4 -3.81 0.50 -23.20
C ASP A 4 -4.80 -0.38 -22.42
N CYS A 5 -4.78 -0.25 -21.10
CA CYS A 5 -5.70 -0.98 -20.23
C CYS A 5 -7.14 -0.45 -20.31
N ASP A 6 -7.35 0.77 -20.81
CA ASP A 6 -8.69 1.36 -20.93
C ASP A 6 -9.44 0.78 -22.13
N ARG A 7 -8.72 0.36 -23.18
CA ARG A 7 -9.29 -0.32 -24.35
C ARG A 7 -9.14 -1.85 -24.33
N CYS A 8 -8.61 -2.44 -23.25
CA CYS A 8 -8.40 -3.87 -23.18
C CYS A 8 -9.73 -4.66 -23.20
N ALA A 9 -9.94 -5.49 -24.22
CA ALA A 9 -11.19 -6.23 -24.42
C ALA A 9 -11.54 -7.21 -23.29
N VAL A 10 -10.54 -7.63 -22.50
CA VAL A 10 -10.70 -8.54 -21.36
C VAL A 10 -10.52 -7.83 -20.01
N ARG A 11 -10.56 -6.50 -19.96
CA ARG A 11 -10.40 -5.73 -18.72
C ARG A 11 -11.36 -6.25 -17.64
N GLY A 12 -10.85 -6.40 -16.42
CA GLY A 12 -11.56 -7.04 -15.31
C GLY A 12 -11.39 -8.56 -15.34
N ALA A 13 -12.00 -9.25 -16.30
CA ALA A 13 -12.02 -10.72 -16.35
C ALA A 13 -10.63 -11.36 -16.58
N GLY A 14 -9.77 -10.72 -17.38
CA GLY A 14 -8.41 -11.15 -17.66
C GLY A 14 -7.34 -10.47 -16.78
N CYS A 15 -7.74 -9.68 -15.78
CA CYS A 15 -6.80 -8.93 -14.95
C CYS A 15 -6.11 -9.80 -13.89
N SER A 16 -6.68 -10.96 -13.53
CA SER A 16 -6.03 -11.88 -12.59
C SER A 16 -4.74 -12.43 -13.21
N GLY A 17 -3.58 -12.08 -12.64
CA GLY A 17 -2.27 -12.48 -13.15
C GLY A 17 -1.71 -11.58 -14.27
N CYS A 18 -2.38 -10.47 -14.61
CA CYS A 18 -1.83 -9.47 -15.52
C CYS A 18 -0.72 -8.66 -14.82
N LEU A 19 0.46 -8.53 -15.45
CA LEU A 19 1.57 -7.73 -14.94
C LEU A 19 1.16 -6.27 -14.65
N VAL A 20 0.32 -5.68 -15.50
CA VAL A 20 -0.12 -4.29 -15.32
C VAL A 20 -0.98 -4.16 -14.07
N THR A 21 -1.79 -5.16 -13.74
CA THR A 21 -2.56 -5.18 -12.48
C THR A 21 -1.64 -5.21 -11.27
N ALA A 22 -0.55 -5.99 -11.31
CA ALA A 22 0.44 -6.01 -10.23
C ALA A 22 1.18 -4.66 -10.07
N LEU A 23 1.47 -3.97 -11.18
CA LEU A 23 2.12 -2.66 -11.16
C LEU A 23 1.20 -1.53 -10.69
N LEU A 24 -0.11 -1.67 -10.88
CA LEU A 24 -1.13 -0.70 -10.47
C LEU A 24 -1.76 -1.03 -9.11
N ASP A 25 -1.35 -2.13 -8.46
CA ASP A 25 -1.88 -2.52 -7.15
C ASP A 25 -1.41 -1.54 -6.08
N ASP A 26 -2.36 -0.75 -5.55
CA ASP A 26 -2.15 0.21 -4.48
C ASP A 26 -1.91 -0.46 -3.12
N ARG A 27 -2.00 -1.79 -3.04
CA ARG A 27 -1.68 -2.59 -1.85
C ARG A 27 -0.25 -3.13 -1.87
N SER A 28 0.52 -2.82 -2.91
CA SER A 28 1.93 -3.23 -2.98
C SER A 28 2.73 -2.63 -1.82
N PRO A 29 3.62 -3.40 -1.15
CA PRO A 29 4.46 -2.85 -0.10
C PRO A 29 5.27 -1.67 -0.65
N GLY A 30 5.11 -0.51 -0.03
CA GLY A 30 5.72 0.73 -0.46
C GLY A 30 4.79 1.73 -1.13
N SER A 31 3.52 1.37 -1.39
CA SER A 31 2.53 2.28 -1.98
C SER A 31 2.16 3.46 -1.07
N ASP A 32 2.40 3.35 0.24
CA ASP A 32 2.17 4.38 1.24
C ASP A 32 3.42 5.23 1.56
N LEU A 33 4.55 4.95 0.92
CA LEU A 33 5.80 5.68 1.19
C LEU A 33 5.74 7.10 0.64
N GLY A 34 5.98 8.05 1.53
CA GLY A 34 6.14 9.45 1.22
C GLY A 34 7.57 9.79 0.76
N PRO A 35 7.78 11.05 0.32
CA PRO A 35 9.08 11.51 -0.17
C PRO A 35 10.23 11.34 0.83
N ALA A 36 9.96 11.49 2.12
CA ALA A 36 10.96 11.33 3.17
C ALA A 36 11.43 9.88 3.31
N GLU A 37 10.50 8.93 3.21
CA GLU A 37 10.80 7.50 3.32
C GLU A 37 11.56 7.01 2.08
N HIS A 38 11.18 7.46 0.88
CA HIS A 38 11.96 7.21 -0.34
C HIS A 38 13.40 7.72 -0.22
N ARG A 39 13.58 8.93 0.33
CA ARG A 39 14.92 9.47 0.56
C ARG A 39 15.72 8.63 1.56
N ALA A 40 15.08 8.13 2.61
CA ALA A 40 15.74 7.26 3.58
C ALA A 40 16.22 5.94 2.93
N ILE A 41 15.36 5.31 2.12
CA ILE A 41 15.71 4.10 1.37
C ILE A 41 16.91 4.36 0.44
N GLU A 42 16.90 5.47 -0.30
CA GLU A 42 18.03 5.83 -1.18
C GLU A 42 19.34 5.98 -0.39
N VAL A 43 19.31 6.68 0.74
CA VAL A 43 20.49 6.90 1.58
C VAL A 43 21.05 5.57 2.11
N PHE A 44 20.18 4.67 2.58
CA PHE A 44 20.63 3.36 3.08
C PHE A 44 21.20 2.48 1.97
N ALA A 45 20.53 2.41 0.81
CA ALA A 45 21.02 1.63 -0.33
C ALA A 45 22.39 2.14 -0.80
N ARG A 46 22.57 3.47 -0.87
CA ARG A 46 23.88 4.07 -1.26
C ARG A 46 24.97 3.87 -0.23
N ALA A 47 24.62 3.65 1.03
CA ALA A 47 25.54 3.27 2.09
C ALA A 47 25.88 1.76 2.08
N GLY A 48 25.29 0.97 1.17
CA GLY A 48 25.57 -0.46 1.01
C GLY A 48 24.69 -1.37 1.87
N PHE A 49 23.59 -0.86 2.43
CA PHE A 49 22.62 -1.69 3.13
C PHE A 49 21.68 -2.38 2.13
N ASP A 50 21.31 -3.62 2.45
CA ASP A 50 20.16 -4.28 1.83
C ASP A 50 18.89 -3.79 2.54
N VAL A 51 17.93 -3.26 1.77
CA VAL A 51 16.75 -2.57 2.30
C VAL A 51 15.49 -3.31 1.87
N GLU A 52 14.79 -3.89 2.85
CA GLU A 52 13.51 -4.55 2.65
C GLU A 52 12.36 -3.64 3.12
N VAL A 53 11.39 -3.39 2.23
CA VAL A 53 10.15 -2.67 2.58
C VAL A 53 9.11 -3.68 3.06
N LEU A 54 8.80 -3.62 4.35
CA LEU A 54 7.78 -4.48 4.96
C LEU A 54 6.39 -3.88 4.76
N PRO A 55 5.35 -4.72 4.62
CA PRO A 55 3.97 -4.24 4.60
C PRO A 55 3.61 -3.53 5.90
N ALA A 56 2.76 -2.50 5.79
CA ALA A 56 2.32 -1.74 6.96
C ALA A 56 1.76 -2.67 8.05
N PRO A 57 2.21 -2.53 9.30
CA PRO A 57 1.71 -3.37 10.39
C PRO A 57 0.21 -3.15 10.55
N ARG A 58 -0.54 -4.24 10.75
CA ARG A 58 -1.97 -4.17 11.05
C ARG A 58 -2.14 -3.29 12.29
N ARG A 59 -2.70 -2.09 12.14
CA ARG A 59 -3.06 -1.26 13.29
C ARG A 59 -3.93 -2.12 14.21
N PRO A 60 -3.62 -2.20 15.52
CA PRO A 60 -4.50 -2.86 16.46
C PRO A 60 -5.89 -2.26 16.28
N ALA A 61 -6.90 -3.13 16.06
CA ALA A 61 -8.27 -2.68 15.89
C ALA A 61 -8.61 -1.68 16.99
N ASP A 62 -9.09 -0.51 16.58
CA ASP A 62 -9.37 0.62 17.46
C ASP A 62 -10.22 0.11 18.63
N ARG A 63 -9.63 0.06 19.83
CA ARG A 63 -10.33 -0.51 20.98
C ARG A 63 -11.61 0.31 21.18
N PRO A 64 -12.81 -0.32 21.24
CA PRO A 64 -14.04 0.42 21.39
C PRO A 64 -13.95 1.31 22.64
N ARG A 65 -14.12 2.62 22.46
CA ARG A 65 -14.10 3.58 23.58
C ARG A 65 -15.26 3.22 24.51
N PRO A 66 -15.03 3.11 25.84
CA PRO A 66 -16.11 2.79 26.77
C PRO A 66 -17.18 3.88 26.69
N SER A 67 -18.43 3.47 26.47
CA SER A 67 -19.56 4.39 26.40
C SER A 67 -19.75 5.05 27.77
N ARG A 68 -19.58 6.38 27.83
CA ARG A 68 -19.94 7.15 29.03
C ARG A 68 -21.46 7.12 29.15
N ARG A 69 -21.98 6.29 30.06
CA ARG A 69 -23.40 6.33 30.45
C ARG A 69 -23.64 7.67 31.15
N HIS A 70 -24.29 8.61 30.46
CA HIS A 70 -24.84 9.79 31.10
C HIS A 70 -25.96 9.35 32.05
N ARG A 71 -25.76 9.55 33.36
CA ARG A 71 -26.85 9.43 34.33
C ARG A 71 -27.77 10.64 34.14
N VAL A 72 -29.00 10.39 33.72
CA VAL A 72 -30.08 11.37 33.73
C VAL A 72 -30.55 11.50 35.18
N ALA A 73 -30.62 12.75 35.65
CA ALA A 73 -31.12 13.14 36.97
C ALA A 73 -32.64 13.23 36.97
#